data_AF-A0A392M912-F1
#
_entry.id   AF-A0A392M912-F1
#
_cell.length_a   1.000
_cell.length_b   1.000
_cell.length_c   1.000
_cell.angle_alpha   90.00
_cell.angle_beta   90.00
_cell.angle_gamma   90.00
#
_symmetry.space_group_name_H-M   'P 1'
#
loop_
_entity.id
_entity.type
_entity.pdbx_description
1 polymer ?
#
loop_
_entity_poly.entity_id
_entity_poly.type
_entity_poly.pdbx_seq_one_letter_code
_entity_poly.pdbx_strand_id
1 'polypeptide(L)'
;MVHLNSFKSNVTTTGSCKYIVWTHVNGLGNRMVSMAATFLYAILTDRVLLVKFQDDMVGLFCEPFLNSSWLLPNGKEFPFSTDDNGKKDFETYDSVMKRDRENNSKELLLPSVMHLKIEHTDDEHEMFFSCDHSQHLLHKVPILILRSDQYFVPSLFMGPSFGQELRKMFPNKETVFHHLGRYLFFPSNDVWGPIKRFYQAYLAKADEKIGIQSLGGLKPWVLYKIQDNNLPDSPCVQDVSMEPCYHIPPKLDCMEKPIDDDV
;
A
#
# COMPACT_ATOMS: atom_id res chain seq x y z
N MET A 1 8.14 -16.10 15.47
CA MET A 1 6.70 -16.07 15.82
C MET A 1 6.43 -14.75 16.53
N VAL A 2 5.67 -13.84 15.91
CA VAL A 2 5.33 -12.55 16.53
C VAL A 2 4.23 -12.81 17.56
N HIS A 3 4.57 -12.76 18.84
CA HIS A 3 3.58 -12.91 19.91
C HIS A 3 2.84 -11.59 20.09
N LEU A 4 1.61 -11.53 19.57
CA LEU A 4 0.66 -10.47 19.89
C LEU A 4 0.03 -10.81 21.24
N ASN A 5 0.57 -10.24 22.32
CA ASN A 5 -0.04 -10.41 23.64
C ASN A 5 -1.41 -9.76 23.66
N SER A 6 -2.43 -10.55 24.04
CA SER A 6 -3.79 -10.10 24.32
C SER A 6 -3.77 -8.87 25.23
N PHE A 7 -4.28 -7.74 24.73
CA PHE A 7 -4.53 -6.54 25.53
C PHE A 7 -5.63 -6.84 26.55
N LYS A 8 -5.24 -7.30 27.74
CA LYS A 8 -6.05 -7.13 28.95
C LYS A 8 -5.76 -5.73 29.49
N SER A 9 -6.80 -4.94 29.61
CA SER A 9 -6.76 -3.58 30.14
C SER A 9 -6.07 -3.53 31.51
N ASN A 10 -5.32 -2.45 31.71
CA ASN A 10 -4.60 -2.02 32.91
C ASN A 10 -3.13 -2.44 33.05
N VAL A 11 -2.31 -2.12 32.05
CA VAL A 11 -0.87 -1.87 32.28
C VAL A 11 -0.47 -0.59 31.57
N THR A 12 -0.03 0.41 32.34
CA THR A 12 0.74 1.55 31.86
C THR A 12 2.10 1.06 31.36
N THR A 13 2.22 0.73 30.07
CA THR A 13 3.49 0.38 29.42
C THR A 13 4.00 1.52 28.56
N THR A 14 5.16 2.05 28.93
CA THR A 14 6.11 2.70 28.03
C THR A 14 6.43 1.76 26.86
N GLY A 15 5.94 2.11 25.66
CA GLY A 15 6.31 1.49 24.38
C GLY A 15 5.40 0.37 23.86
N SER A 16 4.12 0.64 23.57
CA SER A 16 3.26 -0.31 22.85
C SER A 16 3.56 -0.33 21.35
N CYS A 17 3.80 -1.51 20.77
CA CYS A 17 3.97 -1.69 19.32
C CYS A 17 2.74 -1.20 18.55
N LYS A 18 2.97 -0.56 17.40
CA LYS A 18 1.93 -0.15 16.45
C LYS A 18 1.95 -1.07 15.24
N TYR A 19 0.77 -1.33 14.69
CA TYR A 19 0.59 -2.26 13.59
C TYR A 19 -0.17 -1.60 12.45
N ILE A 20 0.12 -2.04 11.24
CA ILE A 20 -0.72 -1.87 10.06
C ILE A 20 -0.98 -3.23 9.44
N VAL A 21 -2.25 -3.56 9.26
CA VAL A 21 -2.71 -4.81 8.66
C VAL A 21 -3.19 -4.50 7.25
N TRP A 22 -2.46 -4.99 6.26
CA TRP A 22 -2.89 -4.94 4.86
C TRP A 22 -3.93 -6.03 4.59
N THR A 23 -4.98 -5.67 3.86
CA THR A 23 -6.04 -6.57 3.41
C THR A 23 -6.22 -6.50 1.90
N HIS A 24 -6.48 -7.66 1.31
CA HIS A 24 -6.59 -7.83 -0.13
C HIS A 24 -7.84 -7.16 -0.73
N VAL A 25 -7.66 -6.63 -1.95
CA VAL A 25 -8.71 -6.17 -2.86
C VAL A 25 -8.23 -6.43 -4.29
N ASN A 26 -9.14 -6.76 -5.21
CA ASN A 26 -8.87 -6.89 -6.65
C ASN A 26 -7.75 -7.91 -6.99
N GLY A 27 -7.12 -7.77 -8.17
CA GLY A 27 -6.19 -8.75 -8.72
C GLY A 27 -4.76 -8.69 -8.17
N LEU A 28 -3.93 -9.68 -8.52
CA LEU A 28 -2.56 -9.83 -8.01
C LEU A 28 -1.69 -8.59 -8.21
N GLY A 29 -1.76 -7.93 -9.38
CA GLY A 29 -1.00 -6.71 -9.65
C GLY A 29 -1.34 -5.58 -8.66
N ASN A 30 -2.63 -5.31 -8.47
CA ASN A 30 -3.13 -4.33 -7.52
C ASN A 30 -2.67 -4.66 -6.09
N ARG A 31 -2.73 -5.95 -5.71
CA ARG A 31 -2.28 -6.40 -4.40
C ARG A 31 -0.78 -6.18 -4.20
N MET A 32 0.05 -6.48 -5.19
CA MET A 32 1.50 -6.26 -5.11
C MET A 32 1.84 -4.78 -4.95
N VAL A 33 1.24 -3.89 -5.76
CA VAL A 33 1.52 -2.45 -5.67
C VAL A 33 1.00 -1.84 -4.37
N SER A 34 -0.20 -2.21 -3.91
CA SER A 34 -0.74 -1.68 -2.67
C SER A 34 -0.02 -2.23 -1.43
N MET A 35 0.45 -3.49 -1.45
CA MET A 35 1.31 -4.04 -0.37
C MET A 35 2.63 -3.27 -0.26
N ALA A 36 3.29 -2.99 -1.39
CA ALA A 36 4.54 -2.22 -1.38
C ALA A 36 4.34 -0.79 -0.86
N ALA A 37 3.25 -0.13 -1.30
CA ALA A 37 2.88 1.19 -0.79
C ALA A 37 2.57 1.16 0.72
N THR A 38 1.89 0.12 1.19
CA THR A 38 1.57 -0.08 2.60
C THR A 38 2.82 -0.32 3.44
N PHE A 39 3.79 -1.09 2.92
CA PHE A 39 5.06 -1.30 3.59
C PHE A 39 5.84 0.00 3.75
N LEU A 40 5.86 0.85 2.72
CA LEU A 40 6.48 2.17 2.82
C LEU A 40 5.80 3.02 3.90
N TYR A 41 4.47 3.04 3.90
CA TYR A 41 3.72 3.76 4.91
C TYR A 41 3.96 3.21 6.33
N ALA A 42 4.13 1.89 6.47
CA ALA A 42 4.51 1.26 7.73
C ALA A 42 5.87 1.77 8.23
N ILE A 43 6.87 1.87 7.35
CA ILE A 43 8.19 2.43 7.67
C ILE A 43 8.06 3.89 8.12
N LEU A 44 7.33 4.72 7.37
CA LEU A 44 7.16 6.14 7.65
C LEU A 44 6.39 6.44 8.96
N THR A 45 5.69 5.44 9.51
CA THR A 45 4.85 5.60 10.71
C THR A 45 5.28 4.71 11.87
N ASP A 46 6.46 4.11 11.80
CA ASP A 46 7.02 3.20 12.81
C ASP A 46 6.07 2.04 13.17
N ARG A 47 5.45 1.43 12.15
CA ARG A 47 4.49 0.32 12.29
C ARG A 47 5.06 -0.99 11.79
N VAL A 48 4.68 -2.07 12.45
CA VAL A 48 4.87 -3.43 11.95
C VAL A 48 3.81 -3.73 10.90
N LEU A 49 4.24 -4.12 9.70
CA LEU A 49 3.36 -4.61 8.64
C LEU A 49 2.93 -6.05 8.91
N LEU A 50 1.62 -6.30 8.86
CA LEU A 50 1.03 -7.63 8.81
C LEU A 50 0.15 -7.75 7.57
N VAL A 51 0.13 -8.92 6.94
CA VAL A 51 -0.50 -9.14 5.63
C VAL A 51 -1.48 -10.31 5.72
N LYS A 52 -2.76 -10.05 5.40
CA LYS A 52 -3.79 -11.10 5.33
C LYS A 52 -3.88 -11.64 3.90
N PHE A 53 -3.21 -12.76 3.65
CA PHE A 53 -3.33 -13.50 2.39
C PHE A 53 -4.67 -14.25 2.31
N GLN A 54 -5.19 -14.31 1.09
CA GLN A 54 -6.25 -15.25 0.70
C GLN A 54 -5.62 -16.53 0.15
N ASP A 55 -6.43 -17.57 -0.02
CA ASP A 55 -5.99 -18.88 -0.48
C ASP A 55 -5.22 -18.82 -1.81
N ASP A 56 -5.55 -17.88 -2.70
CA ASP A 56 -4.88 -17.67 -3.99
C ASP A 56 -3.48 -17.04 -3.89
N MET A 57 -3.15 -16.44 -2.74
CA MET A 57 -1.84 -15.82 -2.48
C MET A 57 -0.90 -16.73 -1.67
N VAL A 58 -1.45 -17.78 -1.05
CA VAL A 58 -0.66 -18.73 -0.24
C VAL A 58 0.36 -19.42 -1.13
N GLY A 59 1.64 -19.35 -0.72
CA GLY A 59 2.73 -19.99 -1.44
C GLY A 59 3.20 -19.25 -2.70
N LEU A 60 2.71 -18.05 -3.00
CA LEU A 60 3.25 -17.24 -4.10
C LEU A 60 4.62 -16.62 -3.75
N PHE A 61 4.75 -16.11 -2.52
CA PHE A 61 5.91 -15.36 -2.07
C PHE A 61 6.60 -16.01 -0.86
N CYS A 62 7.92 -15.83 -0.75
CA CYS A 62 8.71 -16.16 0.42
C CYS A 62 8.50 -15.13 1.56
N GLU A 63 8.97 -15.46 2.77
CA GLU A 63 9.04 -14.52 3.88
C GLU A 63 10.11 -13.44 3.60
N PRO A 64 9.76 -12.14 3.57
CA PRO A 64 10.71 -11.08 3.24
C PRO A 64 11.55 -10.62 4.44
N PHE A 65 11.12 -10.90 5.67
CA PHE A 65 11.76 -10.45 6.90
C PHE A 65 12.49 -11.60 7.60
N LEU A 66 13.78 -11.40 7.87
CA LEU A 66 14.62 -12.42 8.50
C LEU A 66 14.09 -12.77 9.90
N ASN A 67 13.95 -14.08 10.17
CA ASN A 67 13.52 -14.64 11.46
C ASN A 67 12.12 -14.22 11.95
N SER A 68 11.28 -13.67 11.08
CA SER A 68 9.91 -13.30 11.40
C SER A 68 8.95 -13.70 10.28
N SER A 69 7.65 -13.44 10.49
CA SER A 69 6.63 -13.62 9.45
C SER A 69 5.83 -12.34 9.34
N TRP A 70 5.62 -11.90 8.10
CA TRP A 70 4.70 -10.80 7.80
C TRP A 70 3.23 -11.25 7.72
N LEU A 71 2.97 -12.56 7.74
CA LEU A 71 1.63 -13.08 7.63
C LEU A 71 0.85 -12.76 8.91
N LEU A 72 -0.39 -12.30 8.73
CA LEU A 72 -1.32 -12.15 9.83
C LEU A 72 -1.57 -13.54 10.45
N PRO A 73 -1.37 -13.74 11.77
CA PRO A 73 -1.62 -15.03 12.40
C PRO A 73 -3.07 -15.49 12.22
N ASN A 74 -3.25 -16.74 11.78
CA ASN A 74 -4.58 -17.32 11.55
C ASN A 74 -5.22 -17.73 12.89
N GLY A 75 -6.50 -17.40 13.08
CA GLY A 75 -7.35 -17.94 14.15
C GLY A 75 -7.84 -16.92 15.20
N LYS A 76 -8.41 -17.45 16.29
CA LYS A 76 -8.98 -16.69 17.45
C LYS A 76 -7.97 -15.76 18.15
N GLU A 77 -6.69 -15.84 17.79
CA GLU A 77 -5.60 -15.04 18.36
C GLU A 77 -5.58 -13.59 17.85
N PHE A 78 -6.16 -13.32 16.68
CA PHE A 78 -6.33 -11.95 16.20
C PHE A 78 -7.79 -11.48 16.40
N PRO A 79 -8.10 -10.68 17.45
CA PRO A 79 -9.47 -10.28 17.80
C PRO A 79 -10.13 -9.34 16.78
N PHE A 80 -9.41 -8.95 15.73
CA PHE A 80 -9.85 -8.02 14.68
C PHE A 80 -9.88 -8.64 13.29
N SER A 81 -9.78 -9.98 13.16
CA SER A 81 -10.02 -10.64 11.88
C SER A 81 -11.46 -10.34 11.48
N THR A 82 -11.62 -9.55 10.43
CA THR A 82 -12.86 -9.46 9.67
C THR A 82 -13.26 -10.87 9.26
N ASP A 83 -14.45 -11.26 9.68
CA ASP A 83 -15.23 -12.33 9.09
C ASP A 83 -15.28 -12.14 7.57
N ASP A 84 -15.33 -13.24 6.81
CA ASP A 84 -15.27 -13.24 5.34
C ASP A 84 -16.42 -12.46 4.67
N ASN A 85 -17.39 -12.00 5.48
CA ASN A 85 -18.51 -11.13 5.11
C ASN A 85 -18.29 -9.63 5.43
N GLY A 86 -17.12 -9.23 5.94
CA GLY A 86 -16.70 -7.83 6.06
C GLY A 86 -17.47 -6.96 7.06
N LYS A 87 -18.12 -7.54 8.08
CA LYS A 87 -19.02 -6.81 9.01
C LYS A 87 -18.57 -6.82 10.47
N LYS A 88 -17.32 -6.43 10.71
CA LYS A 88 -17.01 -5.65 11.92
C LYS A 88 -16.93 -4.19 11.48
N ASP A 89 -17.94 -3.40 11.85
CA ASP A 89 -17.93 -1.94 11.70
C ASP A 89 -16.87 -1.35 12.64
N PHE A 90 -15.61 -1.46 12.24
CA PHE A 90 -14.57 -0.62 12.83
C PHE A 90 -14.78 0.80 12.35
N GLU A 91 -14.52 1.77 13.23
CA GLU A 91 -14.62 3.17 12.87
C GLU A 91 -13.65 3.46 11.72
N THR A 92 -14.18 4.03 10.63
CA THR A 92 -13.37 4.54 9.52
C THR A 92 -12.84 5.92 9.89
N TYR A 93 -11.71 6.30 9.28
CA TYR A 93 -11.18 7.66 9.41
C TYR A 93 -12.26 8.73 9.17
N ASP A 94 -13.06 8.57 8.11
CA ASP A 94 -14.13 9.50 7.76
C ASP A 94 -15.21 9.61 8.85
N SER A 95 -15.59 8.48 9.45
CA SER A 95 -16.59 8.47 10.53
C SER A 95 -16.10 9.18 11.79
N VAL A 96 -14.80 9.15 12.05
CA VAL A 96 -14.17 9.89 13.15
C VAL A 96 -14.09 11.38 12.80
N MET A 97 -13.71 11.72 11.56
CA MET A 97 -13.59 13.12 11.12
C MET A 97 -14.94 13.84 11.07
N LYS A 98 -15.99 13.17 10.61
CA LYS A 98 -17.37 13.71 10.64
C LYS A 98 -17.81 14.02 12.07
N ARG A 99 -17.52 13.12 13.02
CA ARG A 99 -17.86 13.29 14.44
C ARG A 99 -17.08 14.41 15.12
N ASP A 100 -15.82 14.60 14.74
CA ASP A 100 -14.97 15.68 15.27
C ASP A 100 -15.51 17.06 14.86
N ARG A 101 -15.90 17.22 13.58
CA ARG A 101 -16.55 18.44 13.06
C ARG A 101 -17.88 18.75 13.74
N GLU A 102 -18.63 17.72 14.15
CA GLU A 102 -19.93 17.87 14.82
C GLU A 102 -19.80 18.16 16.33
N ASN A 103 -18.73 17.71 16.99
CA ASN A 103 -18.53 17.85 18.44
C ASN A 103 -17.46 18.90 18.79
N ASN A 104 -17.79 20.17 18.55
CA ASN A 104 -16.93 21.36 18.76
C ASN A 104 -16.26 21.56 20.15
N SER A 105 -16.28 20.60 21.10
CA SER A 105 -15.74 20.84 22.47
C SER A 105 -15.35 19.61 23.31
N LYS A 106 -15.35 18.37 22.79
CA LYS A 106 -14.90 17.20 23.56
C LYS A 106 -13.60 16.63 23.01
N GLU A 107 -12.70 16.23 23.90
CA GLU A 107 -11.48 15.51 23.57
C GLU A 107 -11.80 14.31 22.66
N LEU A 108 -11.21 14.29 21.47
CA LEU A 108 -11.50 13.28 20.44
C LEU A 108 -11.05 11.90 20.93
N LEU A 109 -12.03 11.06 21.29
CA LEU A 109 -11.78 9.66 21.66
C LEU A 109 -11.47 8.84 20.40
N LEU A 110 -10.18 8.53 20.20
CA LEU A 110 -9.74 7.71 19.08
C LEU A 110 -9.92 6.22 19.38
N PRO A 111 -10.35 5.41 18.39
CA PRO A 111 -10.48 3.98 18.56
C PRO A 111 -9.10 3.29 18.66
N SER A 112 -9.05 2.11 19.28
CA SER A 112 -7.82 1.30 19.29
C SER A 112 -7.51 0.65 17.94
N VAL A 113 -8.52 0.54 17.07
CA VAL A 113 -8.44 -0.01 15.71
C VAL A 113 -9.18 0.93 14.77
N MET A 114 -8.56 1.30 13.66
CA MET A 114 -9.18 2.15 12.63
C MET A 114 -9.06 1.50 11.26
N HIS A 115 -10.14 1.56 10.48
CA HIS A 115 -10.15 1.15 9.09
C HIS A 115 -9.79 2.33 8.18
N LEU A 116 -8.84 2.09 7.28
CA LEU A 116 -8.48 2.97 6.19
C LEU A 116 -8.79 2.22 4.90
N LYS A 117 -9.65 2.77 4.05
CA LYS A 117 -9.74 2.30 2.68
C LYS A 117 -8.94 3.28 1.83
N ILE A 118 -8.40 2.77 0.72
CA ILE A 118 -7.78 3.56 -0.35
C ILE A 118 -8.06 2.75 -1.61
N GLU A 119 -9.32 2.72 -2.01
CA GLU A 119 -9.84 1.94 -3.14
C GLU A 119 -10.25 2.86 -4.30
N HIS A 120 -10.33 2.32 -5.52
CA HIS A 120 -10.73 3.12 -6.68
C HIS A 120 -12.18 3.65 -6.64
N THR A 121 -13.03 3.13 -5.75
CA THR A 121 -14.46 3.48 -5.66
C THR A 121 -14.80 4.50 -4.60
N ASP A 122 -13.86 4.86 -3.71
CA ASP A 122 -14.17 5.72 -2.56
C ASP A 122 -14.05 7.21 -2.94
N ASP A 123 -15.21 7.89 -2.95
CA ASP A 123 -15.38 9.30 -3.29
C ASP A 123 -14.84 10.21 -2.15
N GLU A 124 -13.75 10.91 -2.47
CA GLU A 124 -13.30 12.19 -1.93
C GLU A 124 -12.69 12.26 -0.51
N HIS A 125 -13.04 11.39 0.44
CA HIS A 125 -12.71 11.67 1.86
C HIS A 125 -11.37 11.10 2.33
N GLU A 126 -10.92 10.00 1.73
CA GLU A 126 -9.65 9.35 2.07
C GLU A 126 -8.44 10.05 1.42
N MET A 127 -8.69 11.07 0.58
CA MET A 127 -7.67 11.84 -0.16
C MET A 127 -6.67 12.56 0.74
N PHE A 128 -7.03 12.89 1.98
CA PHE A 128 -6.17 13.61 2.92
C PHE A 128 -5.37 12.71 3.85
N PHE A 129 -5.43 11.38 3.70
CA PHE A 129 -4.74 10.50 4.64
C PHE A 129 -3.25 10.83 4.71
N SER A 130 -2.60 11.19 3.60
CA SER A 130 -1.17 11.52 3.54
C SER A 130 -0.79 12.88 4.15
N CYS A 131 -1.77 13.71 4.52
CA CYS A 131 -1.54 15.04 5.07
C CYS A 131 -1.19 15.01 6.56
N ASP A 132 -0.35 15.96 6.99
CA ASP A 132 0.19 16.01 8.35
C ASP A 132 -0.89 16.08 9.45
N HIS A 133 -2.02 16.77 9.19
CA HIS A 133 -3.14 16.85 10.13
C HIS A 133 -3.82 15.49 10.35
N SER A 134 -4.05 14.73 9.28
CA SER A 134 -4.58 13.36 9.32
C SER A 134 -3.60 12.42 10.00
N GLN A 135 -2.31 12.53 9.65
CA GLN A 135 -1.25 11.68 10.21
C GLN A 135 -1.05 11.89 11.70
N HIS A 136 -1.22 13.11 12.23
CA HIS A 136 -1.17 13.35 13.67
C HIS A 136 -2.24 12.54 14.44
N LEU A 137 -3.42 12.31 13.83
CA LEU A 137 -4.47 11.47 14.40
C LEU A 137 -4.16 9.98 14.20
N LEU A 138 -3.83 9.59 12.97
CA LEU A 138 -3.52 8.20 12.62
C LEU A 138 -2.34 7.66 13.44
N HIS A 139 -1.35 8.48 13.74
CA HIS A 139 -0.20 8.11 14.56
C HIS A 139 -0.59 7.72 15.99
N LYS A 140 -1.70 8.23 16.53
CA LYS A 140 -2.20 7.88 17.88
C LYS A 140 -2.95 6.54 17.91
N VAL A 141 -3.44 6.06 16.76
CA VAL A 141 -4.17 4.79 16.66
C VAL A 141 -3.20 3.61 16.65
N PRO A 142 -3.27 2.65 17.60
CA PRO A 142 -2.33 1.54 17.66
C PRO A 142 -2.39 0.58 16.46
N ILE A 143 -3.60 0.29 15.95
CA ILE A 143 -3.79 -0.69 14.86
C ILE A 143 -4.55 -0.02 13.72
N LEU A 144 -3.94 0.00 12.53
CA LEU A 144 -4.60 0.41 11.30
C LEU A 144 -4.89 -0.83 10.47
N ILE A 145 -6.11 -0.96 9.95
CA ILE A 145 -6.46 -1.98 8.96
C ILE A 145 -6.62 -1.24 7.64
N LEU A 146 -5.68 -1.47 6.72
CA LEU A 146 -5.64 -0.82 5.42
C LEU A 146 -6.16 -1.77 4.35
N ARG A 147 -7.13 -1.29 3.59
CA ARG A 147 -7.73 -1.99 2.45
C ARG A 147 -7.50 -1.14 1.20
N SER A 148 -6.72 -1.62 0.25
CA SER A 148 -6.34 -0.81 -0.90
C SER A 148 -6.01 -1.65 -2.14
N ASP A 149 -6.37 -1.11 -3.30
CA ASP A 149 -5.99 -1.60 -4.62
C ASP A 149 -5.13 -0.59 -5.41
N GLN A 150 -4.70 0.50 -4.77
CA GLN A 150 -3.99 1.61 -5.38
C GLN A 150 -2.51 1.64 -5.02
N TYR A 151 -1.68 2.15 -5.93
CA TYR A 151 -0.28 2.52 -5.63
C TYR A 151 -0.22 3.95 -5.10
N PHE A 152 -0.56 4.16 -3.82
CA PHE A 152 -0.69 5.49 -3.22
C PHE A 152 0.62 6.17 -2.81
N VAL A 153 1.79 5.64 -3.21
CA VAL A 153 3.09 6.24 -2.87
C VAL A 153 3.22 7.70 -3.34
N PRO A 154 2.75 8.10 -4.54
CA PRO A 154 2.85 9.50 -4.97
C PRO A 154 2.20 10.48 -4.00
N SER A 155 1.08 10.13 -3.35
CA SER A 155 0.43 11.04 -2.38
C SER A 155 1.23 11.17 -1.08
N LEU A 156 2.07 10.20 -0.73
CA LEU A 156 2.97 10.32 0.43
C LEU A 156 4.06 11.37 0.21
N PHE A 157 4.42 11.68 -1.05
CA PHE A 157 5.34 12.78 -1.36
C PHE A 157 4.68 14.17 -1.26
N MET A 158 3.35 14.25 -1.26
CA MET A 158 2.61 15.51 -1.15
C MET A 158 2.63 16.07 0.28
N GLY A 159 2.61 15.19 1.30
CA GLY A 159 2.71 15.58 2.71
C GLY A 159 4.10 16.18 3.03
N PRO A 160 4.20 17.36 3.68
CA PRO A 160 5.49 17.98 3.99
C PRO A 160 6.40 17.07 4.83
N SER A 161 5.85 16.40 5.84
CA SER A 161 6.62 15.55 6.77
C SER A 161 7.14 14.29 6.08
N PHE A 162 6.27 13.53 5.41
CA PHE A 162 6.69 12.34 4.67
C PHE A 162 7.57 12.65 3.47
N GLY A 163 7.27 13.71 2.72
CA GLY A 163 8.05 14.11 1.56
C GLY A 163 9.50 14.43 1.90
N GLN A 164 9.80 14.98 3.09
CA GLN A 164 11.17 15.21 3.52
C GLN A 164 11.93 13.91 3.78
N GLU A 165 11.34 12.95 4.50
CA GLU A 165 11.96 11.66 4.77
C GLU A 165 12.12 10.83 3.50
N LEU A 166 11.09 10.79 2.66
CA LEU A 166 11.13 10.06 1.38
C LEU A 166 12.24 10.58 0.45
N ARG A 167 12.48 11.90 0.41
CA ARG A 167 13.60 12.48 -0.36
C ARG A 167 14.98 12.05 0.15
N LYS A 168 15.10 11.71 1.43
CA LYS A 168 16.35 11.16 2.00
C LYS A 168 16.47 9.68 1.70
N MET A 169 15.39 8.91 1.85
CA MET A 169 15.36 7.47 1.62
C MET A 169 15.55 7.11 0.14
N PHE A 170 14.96 7.91 -0.76
CA PHE A 170 14.97 7.70 -2.21
C PHE A 170 15.46 8.96 -2.92
N PRO A 171 16.79 9.14 -3.05
CA PRO A 171 17.36 10.26 -3.82
C PRO A 171 16.83 10.33 -5.25
N ASN A 172 16.57 9.15 -5.85
CA ASN A 172 15.80 9.04 -7.09
C ASN A 172 14.37 8.61 -6.77
N LYS A 173 13.41 9.54 -6.90
CA LYS A 173 11.99 9.30 -6.59
C LYS A 173 11.33 8.26 -7.51
N GLU A 174 11.94 7.97 -8.66
CA GLU A 174 11.44 7.00 -9.64
C GLU A 174 11.87 5.55 -9.33
N THR A 175 12.33 5.27 -8.11
CA THR A 175 12.90 3.97 -7.73
C THR A 175 12.21 3.32 -6.52
N VAL A 176 11.14 3.92 -6.01
CA VAL A 176 10.49 3.48 -4.77
C VAL A 176 9.95 2.07 -4.91
N PHE A 177 9.08 1.81 -5.89
CA PHE A 177 8.56 0.46 -6.12
C PHE A 177 9.67 -0.50 -6.57
N HIS A 178 10.64 -0.03 -7.34
CA HIS A 178 11.76 -0.88 -7.76
C HIS A 178 12.50 -1.48 -6.56
N HIS A 179 12.83 -0.66 -5.55
CA HIS A 179 13.51 -1.11 -4.35
C HIS A 179 12.60 -1.93 -3.44
N LEU A 180 11.41 -1.43 -3.13
CA LEU A 180 10.50 -2.10 -2.20
C LEU A 180 9.94 -3.40 -2.77
N GLY A 181 9.57 -3.42 -4.04
CA GLY A 181 9.05 -4.61 -4.72
C GLY A 181 10.08 -5.73 -4.78
N ARG A 182 11.35 -5.42 -5.08
CA ARG A 182 12.44 -6.40 -5.07
C ARG A 182 12.80 -6.90 -3.66
N TYR A 183 12.52 -6.10 -2.64
CA TYR A 183 12.73 -6.49 -1.26
C TYR A 183 11.60 -7.38 -0.72
N LEU A 184 10.35 -7.10 -1.08
CA LEU A 184 9.19 -7.83 -0.57
C LEU A 184 8.87 -9.09 -1.38
N PHE A 185 8.95 -9.03 -2.71
CA PHE A 185 8.35 -10.03 -3.58
C PHE A 185 9.38 -11.01 -4.14
N PHE A 186 9.83 -11.91 -3.27
CA PHE A 186 10.59 -13.08 -3.69
C PHE A 186 9.65 -14.23 -4.03
N PRO A 187 9.65 -14.74 -5.27
CA PRO A 187 8.79 -15.85 -5.65
C PRO A 187 9.18 -17.11 -4.87
N SER A 188 8.19 -17.91 -4.48
CA SER A 188 8.43 -19.24 -3.93
C SER A 188 9.09 -20.16 -4.94
N ASN A 189 9.59 -21.32 -4.51
CA ASN A 189 10.17 -22.30 -5.43
C ASN A 189 9.16 -22.80 -6.47
N ASP A 190 7.88 -22.92 -6.10
CA ASP A 190 6.82 -23.38 -6.99
C ASP A 190 6.53 -22.37 -8.10
N VAL A 191 6.69 -21.08 -7.82
CA VAL A 191 6.57 -19.99 -8.81
C VAL A 191 7.89 -19.81 -9.59
N TRP A 192 9.03 -19.86 -8.92
CA TRP A 192 10.35 -19.63 -9.51
C TRP A 192 10.77 -20.75 -10.48
N GLY A 193 10.41 -22.00 -10.18
CA GLY A 193 10.73 -23.15 -11.03
C GLY A 193 10.22 -22.98 -12.47
N PRO A 194 8.91 -22.75 -12.68
CA PRO A 194 8.35 -22.43 -13.99
C PRO A 194 9.00 -21.21 -14.67
N ILE A 195 9.20 -20.11 -13.95
CA ILE A 195 9.85 -18.89 -14.48
C ILE A 195 11.25 -19.23 -15.03
N LYS A 196 12.06 -19.93 -14.24
CA LYS A 196 13.41 -20.33 -14.63
C LYS A 196 13.41 -21.25 -15.84
N ARG A 197 12.54 -22.25 -15.86
CA ARG A 197 12.43 -23.19 -17.00
C ARG A 197 12.04 -22.49 -18.28
N PHE A 198 11.05 -21.61 -18.23
CA PHE A 198 10.61 -20.83 -19.38
C PHE A 198 11.74 -19.92 -19.89
N TYR A 199 12.40 -19.19 -18.99
CA TYR A 199 13.53 -18.34 -19.34
C TYR A 199 14.65 -19.14 -20.03
N GLN A 200 15.04 -20.28 -19.46
CA GLN A 200 16.10 -21.13 -20.01
C GLN A 200 15.76 -21.70 -21.39
N ALA A 201 14.51 -22.12 -21.58
CA ALA A 201 14.06 -22.74 -22.83
C ALA A 201 13.92 -21.72 -23.97
N TYR A 202 13.42 -20.51 -23.66
CA TYR A 202 12.96 -19.58 -24.71
C TYR A 202 13.69 -18.25 -24.76
N LEU A 203 14.22 -17.75 -23.62
CA LEU A 203 14.71 -16.38 -23.53
C LEU A 203 16.24 -16.29 -23.38
N ALA A 204 16.89 -17.30 -22.79
CA ALA A 204 18.30 -17.22 -22.40
C ALA A 204 19.26 -16.94 -23.58
N LYS A 205 18.94 -17.46 -24.77
CA LYS A 205 19.77 -17.32 -25.99
C LYS A 205 19.44 -16.08 -26.83
N ALA A 206 18.43 -15.30 -26.47
CA ALA A 206 18.06 -14.11 -27.22
C ALA A 206 19.10 -12.99 -27.02
N ASP A 207 19.52 -12.36 -28.12
CA ASP A 207 20.45 -11.23 -28.10
C ASP A 207 19.85 -10.02 -27.35
N GLU A 208 18.54 -9.80 -27.54
CA GLU A 208 17.77 -8.77 -26.85
C GLU A 208 16.57 -9.38 -26.09
N LYS A 209 16.20 -8.77 -24.96
CA LYS A 209 15.14 -9.25 -24.07
C LYS A 209 14.27 -8.08 -23.65
N ILE A 210 12.95 -8.25 -23.74
CA ILE A 210 11.97 -7.24 -23.31
C ILE A 210 11.48 -7.63 -21.92
N GLY A 211 11.56 -6.70 -20.98
CA GLY A 211 11.11 -6.90 -19.60
C GLY A 211 9.85 -6.10 -19.26
N ILE A 212 9.14 -6.53 -18.22
CA ILE A 212 7.95 -5.85 -17.72
C ILE A 212 8.35 -4.94 -16.55
N GLN A 213 8.15 -3.64 -16.81
CA GLN A 213 8.37 -2.41 -16.01
C GLN A 213 9.07 -2.57 -14.64
N SER A 214 8.30 -2.78 -13.56
CA SER A 214 8.70 -2.18 -12.29
C SER A 214 9.73 -3.01 -11.48
N LEU A 215 9.66 -4.34 -11.52
CA LEU A 215 10.66 -5.18 -10.82
C LEU A 215 11.99 -5.25 -11.58
N GLY A 216 11.96 -5.07 -12.90
CA GLY A 216 13.15 -5.07 -13.76
C GLY A 216 13.92 -3.74 -13.75
N GLY A 217 13.33 -2.68 -13.19
CA GLY A 217 13.91 -1.34 -13.22
C GLY A 217 13.90 -0.74 -14.63
N LEU A 218 12.86 -1.03 -15.42
CA LEU A 218 12.76 -0.64 -16.82
C LEU A 218 11.71 0.44 -17.00
N LYS A 219 12.09 1.51 -17.71
CA LYS A 219 11.19 2.56 -18.20
C LYS A 219 10.53 2.07 -19.50
N PRO A 220 9.23 1.73 -19.50
CA PRO A 220 8.62 1.01 -20.61
C PRO A 220 8.20 1.97 -21.73
N TRP A 221 7.91 1.36 -22.88
CA TRP A 221 7.06 1.96 -23.89
C TRP A 221 5.62 1.53 -23.62
N VAL A 222 4.74 2.51 -23.37
CA VAL A 222 3.34 2.30 -23.03
C VAL A 222 2.51 2.44 -24.29
N LEU A 223 1.71 1.42 -24.61
CA LEU A 223 0.72 1.50 -25.67
C LEU A 223 -0.45 2.36 -25.20
N TYR A 224 -0.85 3.34 -26.01
CA TYR A 224 -2.04 4.12 -25.69
C TYR A 224 -3.29 3.25 -25.79
N LYS A 225 -4.24 3.52 -24.88
CA LYS A 225 -5.56 2.91 -24.94
C LYS A 225 -6.26 3.39 -26.20
N ILE A 226 -6.73 2.45 -27.02
CA ILE A 226 -7.58 2.77 -28.16
C ILE A 226 -8.90 3.37 -27.64
N GLN A 227 -9.22 4.58 -28.07
CA GLN A 227 -10.49 5.25 -27.80
C GLN A 227 -11.36 5.19 -29.06
N ASP A 228 -12.61 4.77 -28.92
CA ASP A 228 -13.62 4.77 -29.99
C ASP A 228 -13.19 4.10 -31.30
N ASN A 229 -12.41 3.01 -31.20
CA ASN A 229 -11.79 2.29 -32.34
C ASN A 229 -10.84 3.12 -33.21
N ASN A 230 -10.45 4.32 -32.78
CA ASN A 230 -9.46 5.13 -33.46
C ASN A 230 -8.06 4.82 -32.94
N LEU A 231 -7.14 4.54 -33.86
CA LEU A 231 -5.73 4.37 -33.54
C LEU A 231 -5.11 5.75 -33.30
N PRO A 232 -4.46 6.00 -32.15
CA PRO A 232 -3.75 7.26 -31.93
C PRO A 232 -2.57 7.42 -32.90
N ASP A 233 -2.23 8.67 -33.24
CA ASP A 233 -1.18 8.99 -34.22
C ASP A 233 0.18 8.37 -33.90
N SER A 234 0.51 8.29 -32.60
CA SER A 234 1.58 7.41 -32.11
C SER A 234 0.94 6.26 -31.35
N PRO A 235 1.24 4.98 -31.67
CA PRO A 235 0.65 3.83 -30.97
C PRO A 235 1.22 3.68 -29.54
N CYS A 236 2.40 4.23 -29.28
CA CYS A 236 3.04 4.16 -27.97
C CYS A 236 3.85 5.42 -27.66
N VAL A 237 4.15 5.60 -26.38
CA VAL A 237 5.05 6.63 -25.88
C VAL A 237 5.98 6.01 -24.85
N GLN A 238 7.20 6.53 -24.75
CA GLN A 238 8.05 6.17 -23.62
C GLN A 238 7.42 6.77 -22.36
N ASP A 239 7.23 5.97 -21.32
CA ASP A 239 6.69 6.43 -20.04
C ASP A 239 7.57 7.56 -19.47
N VAL A 240 7.14 8.24 -18.42
CA VAL A 240 7.96 9.22 -17.70
C VAL A 240 8.92 8.54 -16.72
N SER A 241 8.54 7.39 -16.16
CA SER A 241 9.32 6.66 -15.17
C SER A 241 9.05 5.15 -15.19
N MET A 242 9.72 4.40 -14.31
CA MET A 242 9.44 2.98 -14.07
C MET A 242 8.48 2.74 -12.88
N GLU A 243 8.03 3.80 -12.22
CA GLU A 243 7.10 3.72 -11.09
C GLU A 243 5.69 3.35 -11.56
N PRO A 244 4.95 2.53 -10.79
CA PRO A 244 3.53 2.32 -11.05
C PRO A 244 2.73 3.62 -10.95
N CYS A 245 1.64 3.71 -11.71
CA CYS A 245 0.74 4.86 -11.67
C CYS A 245 -0.24 4.76 -10.48
N TYR A 246 -0.49 5.89 -9.81
CA TYR A 246 -1.59 6.02 -8.86
C TYR A 246 -2.84 6.41 -9.65
N HIS A 247 -3.73 5.46 -9.92
CA HIS A 247 -4.85 5.66 -10.86
C HIS A 247 -5.91 6.63 -10.34
N ILE A 248 -6.20 6.62 -9.04
CA ILE A 248 -7.16 7.53 -8.40
C ILE A 248 -6.42 8.37 -7.35
N PRO A 249 -5.60 9.36 -7.78
CA PRO A 249 -4.88 10.23 -6.87
C PRO A 249 -5.84 11.23 -6.20
N PRO A 250 -5.44 11.85 -5.07
CA PRO A 250 -6.21 12.93 -4.48
C PRO A 250 -6.32 14.11 -5.46
N LYS A 251 -7.52 14.72 -5.57
CA LYS A 251 -7.76 15.93 -6.39
C LYS A 251 -7.45 17.23 -5.65
N LEU A 252 -7.35 17.16 -4.32
CA LEU A 252 -7.13 18.30 -3.45
C LEU A 252 -5.79 18.15 -2.72
N ASP A 253 -5.07 19.25 -2.55
CA ASP A 253 -3.88 19.32 -1.72
C ASP A 253 -4.25 19.32 -0.22
N CYS A 254 -3.24 19.23 0.64
CA CYS A 254 -3.46 19.21 2.09
C CYS A 254 -4.06 20.51 2.68
N MET A 255 -4.24 21.55 1.86
CA MET A 255 -4.87 22.83 2.18
C MET A 255 -6.25 22.96 1.51
N GLU A 256 -6.82 21.85 1.04
CA GLU A 256 -8.12 21.75 0.36
C GLU A 256 -8.19 22.57 -0.95
N LYS A 257 -7.05 22.81 -1.60
CA LYS A 257 -7.00 23.48 -2.91
C LYS A 257 -6.93 22.45 -4.03
N PRO A 258 -7.53 22.73 -5.20
CA PRO A 258 -7.34 21.89 -6.39
C PRO A 258 -5.85 21.70 -6.68
N ILE A 259 -5.46 20.45 -6.91
CA ILE A 259 -4.17 20.13 -7.52
C ILE A 259 -4.37 20.36 -9.01
N ASP A 260 -3.63 21.30 -9.61
CA ASP A 260 -3.72 21.54 -11.05
C ASP A 260 -3.38 20.25 -11.80
N ASP A 261 -4.31 19.80 -12.66
CA ASP A 261 -4.15 18.65 -13.55
C ASP A 261 -3.22 18.97 -14.76
N ASP A 262 -2.42 20.04 -14.69
CA ASP A 262 -1.52 20.48 -15.76
C ASP A 262 -0.30 19.55 -15.87
N VAL A 263 -0.49 18.36 -16.43
CA VAL A 263 0.50 17.60 -17.22
C VAL A 263 -0.18 16.82 -18.34
#